data_AF-A0A3D3PJ98-F1
#
_entry.id   AF-A0A3D3PJ98-F1
#
_cell.length_a   1.000
_cell.length_b   1.000
_cell.length_c   1.000
_cell.angle_alpha   90.00
_cell.angle_beta   90.00
_cell.angle_gamma   90.00
#
_symmetry.space_group_name_H-M   'P 1'
#
loop_
_entity.id
_entity.type
_entity.pdbx_description
1 polymer ?
#
loop_
_entity_poly.entity_id
_entity_poly.type
_entity_poly.pdbx_seq_one_letter_code
_entity_poly.pdbx_strand_id
1 'polypeptide(L)'
;VQGQAQLSAGIDPSGKISLTGNYVLAKGAYEMSYNFIKRRFEIQRGSTITWTGEPTTATLNVNAIYVADTAPLSLVDNQLGSVTASERNRYKQKLPFQVSLTLKGELLKPEISFDIDLPAERNYNVSRDVLTVVNTRLDQLKADPNELNKQVFSLLLLNRFTSENPFKNEAGGGGVETFVRQSVSQILTDQLNNLAGNLIEGVDLNFDLVSSQDYTSGSLKQRTDLNIGLSRQLLSDRLKVTIGSNFELEGPQQSNRPTNSIAGNIALDYQLSRDGRYLLRAYRKNVTDAVIEGYVIETGLGFIISMDYNKFKELFLRRTEEDKFIKKENKKERRLKKKEDNQIPATNA
;
A
#
# COMPACT_ATOMS: atom_id res chain seq x y z
N VAL A 1 13.26 -7.19 19.36
CA VAL A 1 14.08 -8.38 19.00
C VAL A 1 15.11 -8.65 20.11
N GLN A 2 15.60 -9.87 20.22
CA GLN A 2 16.61 -10.34 21.18
C GLN A 2 17.65 -11.19 20.44
N GLY A 3 18.92 -11.08 20.81
CA GLY A 3 20.00 -11.80 20.14
C GLY A 3 21.37 -11.53 20.75
N GLN A 4 22.43 -11.93 20.03
CA GLN A 4 23.82 -11.68 20.39
C GLN A 4 24.42 -10.67 19.41
N ALA A 5 24.97 -9.58 19.93
CA ALA A 5 25.57 -8.52 19.14
C ALA A 5 27.05 -8.37 19.49
N GLN A 6 27.91 -8.31 18.47
CA GLN A 6 29.29 -7.86 18.60
C GLN A 6 29.44 -6.64 17.71
N LEU A 7 29.46 -5.46 18.33
CA LEU A 7 29.43 -4.18 17.63
C LEU A 7 30.54 -3.27 18.15
N SER A 8 31.22 -2.62 17.22
CA SER A 8 32.21 -1.57 17.47
C SER A 8 31.65 -0.27 16.94
N ALA A 9 31.41 0.68 17.83
CA ALA A 9 30.96 2.02 17.48
C ALA A 9 32.11 3.02 17.58
N GLY A 10 32.16 3.98 16.65
CA GLY A 10 33.13 5.06 16.63
C GLY A 10 32.46 6.39 16.26
N ILE A 11 33.08 7.49 16.67
CA ILE A 11 32.69 8.84 16.27
C ILE A 11 33.97 9.57 15.89
N ASP A 12 34.00 10.16 14.70
CA ASP A 12 35.14 10.97 14.26
C ASP A 12 35.00 12.45 14.72
N PRO A 13 36.06 13.27 14.61
CA PRO A 13 36.00 14.69 15.00
C PRO A 13 34.99 15.53 14.20
N SER A 14 34.51 15.06 13.04
CA SER A 14 33.44 15.72 12.27
C SER A 14 32.04 15.41 12.82
N GLY A 15 31.94 14.46 13.77
CA GLY A 15 30.69 13.96 14.31
C GLY A 15 30.10 12.80 13.52
N LYS A 16 30.83 12.26 12.51
CA LYS A 16 30.37 11.10 11.75
C LYS A 16 30.44 9.87 12.65
N ILE A 17 29.29 9.21 12.80
CA ILE A 17 29.16 7.97 13.57
C ILE A 17 29.45 6.80 12.64
N SER A 18 30.28 5.88 13.10
CA SER A 18 30.50 4.58 12.47
C SER A 18 30.09 3.45 13.41
N LEU A 19 29.56 2.38 12.83
CA LEU A 19 29.16 1.15 13.50
C LEU A 19 29.60 -0.01 12.61
N THR A 20 30.36 -0.93 13.17
CA THR A 20 30.82 -2.15 12.48
C THR A 20 30.55 -3.36 13.35
N GLY A 21 30.02 -4.41 12.75
CA GLY A 21 29.81 -5.68 13.44
C GLY A 21 28.49 -6.36 13.08
N ASN A 22 28.16 -7.42 13.81
CA ASN A 22 27.01 -8.28 13.52
C ASN A 22 26.09 -8.38 14.73
N TYR A 23 24.78 -8.32 14.46
CA TYR A 23 23.73 -8.67 15.41
C TYR A 23 23.01 -9.93 14.93
N VAL A 24 23.23 -11.05 15.61
CA VAL A 24 22.59 -12.33 15.34
C VAL A 24 21.31 -12.43 16.19
N LEU A 25 20.17 -12.43 15.51
CA LEU A 25 18.85 -12.49 16.14
C LEU A 25 18.55 -13.93 16.59
N ALA A 26 18.15 -14.06 17.84
CA ALA A 26 17.75 -15.33 18.45
C ALA A 26 16.23 -15.44 18.60
N LYS A 27 15.55 -14.34 18.94
CA LYS A 27 14.10 -14.26 19.12
C LYS A 27 13.58 -12.87 18.77
N GLY A 28 12.32 -12.77 18.41
CA GLY A 28 11.65 -11.50 18.18
C GLY A 28 10.53 -11.68 17.18
N ALA A 29 9.77 -10.60 16.98
CA ALA A 29 8.74 -10.59 15.97
C ALA A 29 8.81 -9.30 15.17
N TYR A 30 8.41 -9.41 13.90
CA TYR A 30 8.08 -8.30 13.04
C TYR A 30 6.55 -8.18 12.97
N GLU A 31 6.02 -7.02 13.33
CA GLU A 31 4.59 -6.75 13.26
C GLU A 31 4.30 -5.94 11.99
N MET A 32 3.69 -6.58 11.01
CA MET A 32 3.11 -5.93 9.85
C MET A 32 1.74 -5.38 10.24
N SER A 33 1.50 -4.09 9.99
CA SER A 33 0.20 -3.45 10.17
C SER A 33 -0.25 -2.79 8.87
N TYR A 34 -1.44 -3.15 8.40
CA TYR A 34 -2.10 -2.51 7.26
C TYR A 34 -3.58 -2.25 7.59
N ASN A 35 -3.99 -0.98 7.64
CA ASN A 35 -5.29 -0.54 8.15
C ASN A 35 -5.60 -1.13 9.54
N PHE A 36 -6.57 -2.03 9.63
CA PHE A 36 -6.97 -2.72 10.87
C PHE A 36 -6.34 -4.13 11.01
N ILE A 37 -5.60 -4.60 10.00
CA ILE A 37 -5.00 -5.94 9.97
C ILE A 37 -3.61 -5.87 10.59
N LYS A 38 -3.34 -6.76 11.54
CA LYS A 38 -2.04 -6.95 12.18
C LYS A 38 -1.57 -8.38 11.97
N ARG A 39 -0.38 -8.56 11.40
CA ARG A 39 0.27 -9.87 11.23
C ARG A 39 1.62 -9.86 11.92
N ARG A 40 1.80 -10.85 12.79
CA ARG A 40 3.00 -10.99 13.59
C ARG A 40 3.83 -12.14 13.02
N PHE A 41 4.96 -11.79 12.42
CA PHE A 41 5.93 -12.74 11.91
C PHE A 41 6.97 -13.00 12.98
N GLU A 42 7.12 -14.25 13.40
CA GLU A 42 8.14 -14.65 14.38
C GLU A 42 9.48 -14.81 13.67
N ILE A 43 10.48 -14.03 14.10
CA ILE A 43 11.83 -14.04 13.54
C ILE A 43 12.49 -15.39 13.82
N GLN A 44 13.02 -15.98 12.77
CA GLN A 44 13.72 -17.26 12.83
C GLN A 44 15.15 -17.06 13.32
N ARG A 45 15.60 -18.03 14.12
CA ARG A 45 16.98 -18.09 14.62
C ARG A 45 17.94 -18.14 13.44
N GLY A 46 19.02 -17.36 13.53
CA GLY A 46 20.04 -17.26 12.47
C GLY A 46 19.85 -16.06 11.54
N SER A 47 18.77 -15.30 11.72
CA SER A 47 18.62 -13.98 11.10
C SER A 47 19.70 -13.01 11.59
N THR A 48 20.25 -12.18 10.72
CA THR A 48 21.35 -11.26 11.05
C THR A 48 21.12 -9.84 10.55
N ILE A 49 21.70 -8.88 11.27
CA ILE A 49 21.89 -7.50 10.83
C ILE A 49 23.39 -7.19 10.90
N THR A 50 23.95 -6.71 9.79
CA THR A 50 25.39 -6.45 9.66
C THR A 50 25.62 -4.97 9.39
N TRP A 51 26.54 -4.36 10.12
CA TRP A 51 26.99 -2.99 9.87
C TRP A 51 28.46 -2.99 9.44
N THR A 52 28.79 -2.13 8.48
CA THR A 52 30.12 -2.02 7.86
C THR A 52 30.66 -0.59 7.84
N GLY A 53 30.01 0.34 8.55
CA GLY A 53 30.30 1.76 8.42
C GLY A 53 29.17 2.60 8.98
N GLU A 54 28.34 3.20 8.14
CA GLU A 54 27.28 4.09 8.62
C GLU A 54 26.17 3.31 9.33
N PRO A 55 25.70 3.75 10.51
CA PRO A 55 24.65 3.05 11.26
C PRO A 55 23.35 2.82 10.48
N THR A 56 23.06 3.67 9.49
CA THR A 56 21.86 3.63 8.63
C THR A 56 22.00 2.68 7.44
N THR A 57 23.21 2.27 7.08
CA THR A 57 23.49 1.43 5.89
C THR A 57 23.70 -0.04 6.27
N ALA A 58 23.01 -0.51 7.31
CA ALA A 58 23.11 -1.91 7.72
C ALA A 58 22.57 -2.84 6.63
N THR A 59 23.13 -4.04 6.51
CA THR A 59 22.61 -5.09 5.65
C THR A 59 21.79 -6.07 6.47
N LEU A 60 20.57 -6.33 6.01
CA LEU A 60 19.63 -7.30 6.57
C LEU A 60 19.82 -8.67 5.91
N ASN A 61 19.68 -9.71 6.70
CA ASN A 61 19.37 -11.07 6.26
C ASN A 61 18.46 -11.69 7.32
N VAL A 62 17.17 -11.35 7.25
CA VAL A 62 16.18 -11.70 8.27
C VAL A 62 15.12 -12.60 7.68
N ASN A 63 14.92 -13.77 8.30
CA ASN A 63 13.85 -14.68 7.98
C ASN A 63 12.83 -14.66 9.11
N ALA A 64 11.55 -14.57 8.80
CA ALA A 64 10.48 -14.58 9.78
C ALA A 64 9.28 -15.39 9.26
N ILE A 65 8.50 -15.99 10.16
CA ILE A 65 7.41 -16.90 9.80
C ILE A 65 6.11 -16.42 10.44
N TYR A 66 5.05 -16.34 9.62
CA TYR A 66 3.67 -16.23 10.07
C TYR A 66 2.94 -17.55 9.80
N VAL A 67 2.19 -18.06 10.78
CA VAL A 67 1.41 -19.30 10.62
C VAL A 67 -0.05 -18.95 10.31
N ALA A 68 -0.53 -19.43 9.16
CA ALA A 68 -1.89 -19.27 8.69
C ALA A 68 -2.65 -20.59 8.81
N ASP A 69 -3.58 -20.69 9.76
CA ASP A 69 -4.46 -21.84 9.93
C ASP A 69 -5.68 -21.72 8.99
N THR A 70 -5.60 -22.35 7.80
CA THR A 70 -6.66 -22.30 6.78
C THR A 70 -6.83 -23.63 6.06
N ALA A 71 -7.97 -23.79 5.39
CA ALA A 71 -8.23 -24.92 4.50
C ALA A 71 -7.49 -24.74 3.16
N PRO A 72 -6.88 -25.81 2.60
CA PRO A 72 -6.26 -25.78 1.28
C PRO A 72 -7.24 -25.83 0.10
N LEU A 73 -8.54 -26.07 0.31
CA LEU A 73 -9.49 -26.30 -0.79
C LEU A 73 -9.35 -25.30 -1.93
N SER A 74 -9.39 -23.99 -1.64
CA SER A 74 -9.25 -22.94 -2.67
C SER A 74 -7.87 -22.88 -3.32
N LEU A 75 -6.82 -23.38 -2.68
CA LEU A 75 -5.49 -23.50 -3.28
C LEU A 75 -5.44 -24.58 -4.36
N VAL A 76 -6.13 -25.70 -4.12
CA VAL A 76 -6.01 -26.92 -4.94
C VAL A 76 -7.25 -27.24 -5.78
N ASP A 77 -8.30 -26.40 -5.73
CA ASP A 77 -9.60 -26.71 -6.33
C ASP A 77 -9.50 -27.05 -7.83
N ASN A 78 -8.65 -26.34 -8.56
CA ASN A 78 -8.41 -26.60 -9.98
C ASN A 78 -7.74 -27.95 -10.25
N GLN A 79 -6.95 -28.45 -9.30
CA GLN A 79 -6.20 -29.70 -9.38
C GLN A 79 -7.09 -30.91 -9.03
N LEU A 80 -8.19 -30.70 -8.30
CA LEU A 80 -9.09 -31.77 -7.89
C LEU A 80 -9.96 -32.30 -9.04
N GLY A 81 -10.30 -31.47 -10.03
CA GLY A 81 -11.20 -31.86 -11.12
C GLY A 81 -12.53 -32.44 -10.62
N SER A 82 -12.96 -33.56 -11.20
CA SER A 82 -14.21 -34.26 -10.86
C SER A 82 -14.00 -35.33 -9.78
N VAL A 83 -13.70 -34.91 -8.55
CA VAL A 83 -13.71 -35.78 -7.36
C VAL A 83 -15.09 -35.87 -6.73
N THR A 84 -15.33 -36.91 -5.92
CA THR A 84 -16.57 -37.01 -5.15
C THR A 84 -16.67 -35.90 -4.09
N ALA A 85 -17.89 -35.57 -3.66
CA ALA A 85 -18.10 -34.56 -2.62
C ALA A 85 -17.38 -34.93 -1.30
N SER A 86 -17.34 -36.22 -0.96
CA SER A 86 -16.66 -36.74 0.23
C SER A 86 -15.14 -36.55 0.17
N GLU A 87 -14.53 -36.73 -1.00
CA GLU A 87 -13.09 -36.48 -1.21
C GLU A 87 -12.78 -34.99 -1.18
N ARG A 88 -13.60 -34.16 -1.86
CA ARG A 88 -13.46 -32.69 -1.84
C ARG A 88 -13.56 -32.14 -0.41
N ASN A 89 -14.45 -32.68 0.41
CA ASN A 89 -14.62 -32.26 1.81
C ASN A 89 -13.36 -32.49 2.66
N ARG A 90 -12.46 -33.41 2.29
CA ARG A 90 -11.19 -33.60 3.02
C ARG A 90 -10.30 -32.37 2.97
N TYR A 91 -10.37 -31.58 1.88
CA TYR A 91 -9.61 -30.35 1.69
C TYR A 91 -10.17 -29.15 2.46
N LYS A 92 -11.31 -29.32 3.16
CA LYS A 92 -11.84 -28.31 4.09
C LYS A 92 -11.18 -28.38 5.47
N GLN A 93 -10.39 -29.42 5.74
CA GLN A 93 -9.62 -29.52 6.98
C GLN A 93 -8.55 -28.42 7.02
N LYS A 94 -8.51 -27.67 8.12
CA LYS A 94 -7.52 -26.61 8.31
C LYS A 94 -6.13 -27.19 8.55
N LEU A 95 -5.13 -26.57 7.93
CA LEU A 95 -3.71 -26.90 8.06
C LEU A 95 -2.91 -25.63 8.38
N PRO A 96 -1.80 -25.74 9.14
CA PRO A 96 -0.98 -24.61 9.58
C PRO A 96 0.07 -24.26 8.53
N PHE A 97 -0.29 -23.46 7.54
CA PHE A 97 0.65 -23.02 6.50
C PHE A 97 1.63 -22.00 7.07
N GLN A 98 2.91 -22.15 6.76
CA GLN A 98 3.96 -21.20 7.13
C GLN A 98 4.20 -20.25 5.97
N VAL A 99 3.88 -18.97 6.19
CA VAL A 99 4.26 -17.88 5.31
C VAL A 99 5.63 -17.36 5.76
N SER A 100 6.65 -17.64 4.97
CA SER A 100 8.02 -17.17 5.21
C SER A 100 8.20 -15.78 4.61
N LEU A 101 8.76 -14.85 5.37
CA LEU A 101 9.17 -13.51 4.97
C LEU A 101 10.70 -13.46 5.04
N THR A 102 11.34 -13.15 3.92
CA THR A 102 12.79 -12.95 3.83
C THR A 102 13.07 -11.49 3.49
N LEU A 103 13.86 -10.82 4.33
CA LEU A 103 14.33 -9.45 4.15
C LEU A 103 15.85 -9.48 3.94
N LYS A 104 16.30 -9.06 2.76
CA LYS A 104 17.72 -8.99 2.39
C LYS A 104 18.12 -7.60 1.91
N GLY A 105 19.42 -7.31 1.89
CA GLY A 105 19.92 -6.03 1.36
C GLY A 105 19.90 -4.90 2.39
N GLU A 106 19.80 -3.65 1.94
CA GLU A 106 19.96 -2.48 2.82
C GLU A 106 18.79 -2.33 3.81
N LEU A 107 19.10 -1.93 5.04
CA LEU A 107 18.14 -1.74 6.14
C LEU A 107 16.98 -0.82 5.76
N LEU A 108 17.28 0.25 5.02
CA LEU A 108 16.28 1.24 4.59
C LEU A 108 15.57 0.87 3.29
N LYS A 109 16.10 -0.09 2.53
CA LYS A 109 15.55 -0.55 1.25
C LYS A 109 15.73 -2.07 1.11
N PRO A 110 15.09 -2.87 1.98
CA PRO A 110 15.24 -4.31 1.91
C PRO A 110 14.56 -4.87 0.67
N GLU A 111 15.20 -5.85 0.06
CA GLU A 111 14.57 -6.80 -0.85
C GLU A 111 13.66 -7.72 -0.04
N ILE A 112 12.37 -7.71 -0.36
CA ILE A 112 11.35 -8.49 0.31
C ILE A 112 10.97 -9.67 -0.58
N SER A 113 11.02 -10.87 -0.04
CA SER A 113 10.55 -12.09 -0.71
C SER A 113 9.74 -12.95 0.24
N PHE A 114 8.82 -13.72 -0.33
CA PHE A 114 7.92 -14.57 0.42
C PHE A 114 7.98 -16.01 -0.06
N ASP A 115 7.62 -16.93 0.82
CA ASP A 115 7.37 -18.35 0.49
C ASP A 115 6.18 -18.88 1.31
N ILE A 116 5.58 -19.97 0.87
CA ILE A 116 4.51 -20.69 1.57
C ILE A 116 4.87 -22.16 1.63
N ASP A 117 4.94 -22.70 2.84
CA ASP A 117 5.20 -24.11 3.08
C ASP A 117 4.17 -24.73 4.02
N LEU A 118 3.93 -26.04 3.85
CA LEU A 118 3.28 -26.86 4.85
C LEU A 118 4.34 -27.69 5.56
N PRO A 119 4.60 -27.49 6.87
CA PRO A 119 5.70 -28.16 7.57
C PRO A 119 5.64 -29.69 7.47
N ALA A 120 6.66 -30.32 6.90
CA ALA A 120 6.66 -31.77 6.67
C ALA A 120 6.74 -32.60 7.97
N GLU A 121 7.29 -32.02 9.04
CA GLU A 121 7.58 -32.72 10.30
C GLU A 121 6.37 -32.84 11.24
N ARG A 122 5.18 -32.39 10.81
CA ARG A 122 3.95 -32.47 11.61
C ARG A 122 3.04 -33.59 11.14
N ASN A 123 2.47 -34.30 12.11
CA ASN A 123 1.38 -35.24 11.85
C ASN A 123 0.07 -34.47 11.68
N TYR A 124 -0.43 -34.43 10.45
CA TYR A 124 -1.71 -33.82 10.12
C TYR A 124 -2.82 -34.87 10.11
N ASN A 125 -4.01 -34.50 10.60
CA ASN A 125 -5.21 -35.35 10.58
C ASN A 125 -5.88 -35.37 9.20
N VAL A 126 -5.09 -35.57 8.14
CA VAL A 126 -5.56 -35.67 6.74
C VAL A 126 -4.88 -36.85 6.05
N SER A 127 -5.47 -37.36 4.97
CA SER A 127 -4.86 -38.42 4.19
C SER A 127 -3.57 -37.95 3.51
N ARG A 128 -2.66 -38.90 3.24
CA ARG A 128 -1.41 -38.61 2.51
C ARG A 128 -1.67 -37.97 1.14
N ASP A 129 -2.72 -38.39 0.45
CA ASP A 129 -3.08 -37.82 -0.86
C ASP A 129 -3.37 -36.32 -0.79
N VAL A 130 -4.05 -35.87 0.29
CA VAL A 130 -4.31 -34.43 0.50
C VAL A 130 -2.99 -33.68 0.66
N LEU A 131 -2.07 -34.22 1.47
CA LEU A 131 -0.75 -33.61 1.67
C LEU A 131 0.06 -33.57 0.37
N THR A 132 0.03 -34.64 -0.42
CA THR A 132 0.72 -34.69 -1.72
C THR A 132 0.19 -33.62 -2.66
N VAL A 133 -1.13 -33.54 -2.86
CA VAL A 133 -1.74 -32.55 -3.77
C VAL A 133 -1.45 -31.13 -3.30
N VAL A 134 -1.54 -30.86 -2.00
CA VAL A 134 -1.23 -29.54 -1.43
C VAL A 134 0.24 -29.18 -1.63
N ASN A 135 1.17 -30.06 -1.28
CA ASN A 135 2.61 -29.78 -1.42
C ASN A 135 3.01 -29.59 -2.87
N THR A 136 2.51 -30.45 -3.78
CA THR A 136 2.75 -30.27 -5.23
C THR A 136 2.23 -28.92 -5.72
N ARG A 137 1.08 -28.46 -5.22
CA ARG A 137 0.58 -27.14 -5.59
C ARG A 137 1.42 -26.00 -5.01
N LEU A 138 1.88 -26.11 -3.76
CA LEU A 138 2.80 -25.14 -3.17
C LEU A 138 4.12 -25.07 -3.97
N ASP A 139 4.68 -26.20 -4.39
CA ASP A 139 5.88 -26.24 -5.23
C ASP A 139 5.68 -25.56 -6.59
N GLN A 140 4.49 -25.71 -7.20
CA GLN A 140 4.14 -25.00 -8.43
C GLN A 140 4.06 -23.49 -8.23
N LEU A 141 3.56 -23.01 -7.07
CA LEU A 141 3.52 -21.58 -6.76
C LEU A 141 4.93 -20.98 -6.72
N LYS A 142 5.93 -21.73 -6.22
CA LYS A 142 7.33 -21.25 -6.15
C LYS A 142 7.92 -20.95 -7.53
N ALA A 143 7.39 -21.55 -8.59
CA ALA A 143 7.80 -21.28 -9.97
C ALA A 143 7.17 -19.98 -10.56
N ASP A 144 6.11 -19.45 -9.95
CA ASP A 144 5.45 -18.20 -10.36
C ASP A 144 5.38 -17.21 -9.18
N PRO A 145 6.36 -16.29 -9.08
CA PRO A 145 6.40 -15.30 -8.01
C PRO A 145 5.13 -14.43 -7.89
N ASN A 146 4.43 -14.18 -8.99
CA ASN A 146 3.22 -13.36 -8.97
C ASN A 146 2.06 -14.09 -8.29
N GLU A 147 1.84 -15.35 -8.66
CA GLU A 147 0.80 -16.16 -8.04
C GLU A 147 1.16 -16.49 -6.59
N LEU A 148 2.44 -16.78 -6.28
CA LEU A 148 2.91 -16.95 -4.90
C LEU A 148 2.59 -15.73 -4.04
N ASN A 149 2.99 -14.53 -4.48
CA ASN A 149 2.75 -13.29 -3.76
C ASN A 149 1.24 -13.04 -3.56
N LYS A 150 0.41 -13.30 -4.58
CA LYS A 150 -1.05 -13.21 -4.47
C LYS A 150 -1.62 -14.14 -3.40
N GLN A 151 -1.15 -15.39 -3.33
CA GLN A 151 -1.58 -16.33 -2.30
C GLN A 151 -1.10 -15.89 -0.91
N VAL A 152 0.14 -15.39 -0.79
CA VAL A 152 0.68 -14.82 0.45
C VAL A 152 -0.20 -13.68 0.95
N PHE A 153 -0.49 -12.69 0.09
CA PHE A 153 -1.35 -11.57 0.47
C PHE A 153 -2.76 -12.03 0.83
N SER A 154 -3.30 -13.03 0.15
CA SER A 154 -4.59 -13.63 0.51
C SER A 154 -4.57 -14.25 1.91
N LEU A 155 -3.50 -14.95 2.28
CA LEU A 155 -3.32 -15.46 3.65
C LEU A 155 -3.15 -14.32 4.67
N LEU A 156 -2.39 -13.28 4.36
CA LEU A 156 -2.16 -12.16 5.27
C LEU A 156 -3.37 -11.24 5.41
N LEU A 157 -4.19 -11.06 4.39
CA LEU A 157 -5.34 -10.17 4.47
C LEU A 157 -6.61 -10.92 4.88
N LEU A 158 -6.84 -12.10 4.28
CA LEU A 158 -8.10 -12.84 4.41
C LEU A 158 -7.99 -14.09 5.29
N ASN A 159 -6.77 -14.51 5.65
CA ASN A 159 -6.52 -15.78 6.33
C ASN A 159 -7.10 -17.00 5.56
N ARG A 160 -7.01 -16.97 4.22
CA ARG A 160 -7.37 -18.08 3.34
C ARG A 160 -6.68 -17.96 1.98
N PHE A 161 -6.59 -19.07 1.26
CA PHE A 161 -6.18 -19.08 -0.15
C PHE A 161 -7.26 -18.53 -1.06
N THR A 162 -6.86 -18.14 -2.27
CA THR A 162 -7.78 -17.74 -3.35
C THR A 162 -7.66 -18.70 -4.51
N SER A 163 -8.80 -19.07 -5.11
CA SER A 163 -8.80 -19.87 -6.33
C SER A 163 -8.16 -19.09 -7.48
N GLU A 164 -7.42 -19.78 -8.36
CA GLU A 164 -6.79 -19.15 -9.53
C GLU A 164 -7.84 -18.58 -10.50
N ASN A 165 -9.05 -19.15 -10.49
CA ASN A 165 -10.15 -18.73 -11.33
C ASN A 165 -11.36 -18.30 -10.47
N PRO A 166 -11.33 -17.09 -9.87
CA PRO A 166 -12.43 -16.59 -9.05
C PRO A 166 -13.74 -16.42 -9.83
N PHE A 167 -13.69 -16.53 -11.16
CA PHE A 167 -14.82 -16.47 -12.09
C PHE A 167 -15.50 -17.82 -12.33
N LYS A 168 -14.86 -18.94 -11.97
CA LYS A 168 -15.52 -20.25 -11.96
C LYS A 168 -16.22 -20.42 -10.61
N ASN A 169 -17.41 -19.83 -10.53
CA ASN A 169 -18.48 -20.09 -9.57
C ASN A 169 -18.18 -21.18 -8.51
N GLU A 170 -17.82 -20.78 -7.29
CA GLU A 170 -18.45 -21.40 -6.14
C GLU A 170 -19.79 -20.68 -5.93
N ALA A 171 -20.88 -21.44 -6.13
CA ALA A 171 -22.21 -21.05 -5.71
C ALA A 171 -22.21 -20.86 -4.18
N GLY A 172 -21.95 -19.63 -3.72
CA GLY A 172 -22.09 -19.25 -2.32
C GLY A 172 -20.93 -18.42 -1.77
N GLY A 173 -20.97 -17.10 -1.98
CA GLY A 173 -20.10 -16.18 -1.23
C GLY A 173 -19.72 -14.91 -1.98
N GLY A 174 -20.71 -14.09 -2.36
CA GLY A 174 -20.46 -12.73 -2.84
C GLY A 174 -19.75 -11.92 -1.75
N GLY A 175 -18.50 -11.54 -1.99
CA GLY A 175 -17.71 -10.72 -1.07
C GLY A 175 -16.20 -10.83 -1.24
N VAL A 176 -15.67 -11.86 -1.92
CA VAL A 176 -14.21 -12.03 -2.10
C VAL A 176 -13.69 -11.31 -3.34
N GLU A 177 -14.49 -11.32 -4.41
CA GLU A 177 -14.13 -10.72 -5.70
C GLU A 177 -13.88 -9.20 -5.57
N THR A 178 -14.70 -8.50 -4.78
CA THR A 178 -14.62 -7.06 -4.58
C THR A 178 -13.33 -6.65 -3.85
N PHE A 179 -12.94 -7.38 -2.80
CA PHE A 179 -11.75 -7.04 -1.99
C PHE A 179 -10.42 -7.44 -2.66
N VAL A 180 -10.37 -8.57 -3.36
CA VAL A 180 -9.15 -8.98 -4.10
C VAL A 180 -8.90 -8.05 -5.28
N ARG A 181 -9.95 -7.65 -6.01
CA ARG A 181 -9.82 -6.66 -7.09
C ARG A 181 -9.42 -5.29 -6.56
N GLN A 182 -10.04 -4.80 -5.49
CA GLN A 182 -9.61 -3.54 -4.86
C GLN A 182 -8.14 -3.59 -4.42
N SER A 183 -7.68 -4.72 -3.86
CA SER A 183 -6.28 -4.89 -3.41
C SER A 183 -5.29 -4.97 -4.57
N VAL A 184 -5.60 -5.72 -5.64
CA VAL A 184 -4.75 -5.80 -6.84
C VAL A 184 -4.75 -4.47 -7.59
N SER A 185 -5.90 -3.82 -7.70
CA SER A 185 -6.03 -2.49 -8.30
C SER A 185 -5.18 -1.47 -7.56
N GLN A 186 -5.16 -1.53 -6.22
CA GLN A 186 -4.39 -0.61 -5.39
C GLN A 186 -2.88 -0.91 -5.44
N ILE A 187 -2.48 -2.18 -5.45
CA ILE A 187 -1.06 -2.58 -5.60
C ILE A 187 -0.53 -2.23 -6.99
N LEU A 188 -1.29 -2.48 -8.06
CA LEU A 188 -0.92 -2.10 -9.42
C LEU A 188 -0.86 -0.58 -9.56
N THR A 189 -1.78 0.14 -8.94
CA THR A 189 -1.78 1.60 -8.88
C THR A 189 -0.55 2.13 -8.15
N ASP A 190 -0.20 1.58 -6.99
CA ASP A 190 0.97 1.99 -6.22
C ASP A 190 2.27 1.71 -6.98
N GLN A 191 2.35 0.59 -7.70
CA GLN A 191 3.51 0.28 -8.57
C GLN A 191 3.58 1.22 -9.79
N LEU A 192 2.45 1.55 -10.42
CA LEU A 192 2.40 2.52 -11.51
C LEU A 192 2.78 3.93 -11.03
N ASN A 193 2.31 4.33 -9.85
CA ASN A 193 2.67 5.60 -9.21
C ASN A 193 4.16 5.66 -8.85
N ASN A 194 4.75 4.56 -8.38
CA ASN A 194 6.18 4.46 -8.07
C ASN A 194 7.05 4.50 -9.33
N LEU A 195 6.61 3.89 -10.45
CA LEU A 195 7.31 3.93 -11.74
C LEU A 195 7.17 5.31 -12.42
N ALA A 196 6.04 5.99 -12.20
CA ALA A 196 5.75 7.29 -12.77
C ALA A 196 6.35 8.47 -12.00
N GLY A 197 6.65 8.29 -10.71
CA GLY A 197 7.14 9.35 -9.81
C GLY A 197 8.48 9.99 -10.19
N ASN A 198 9.17 9.51 -11.23
CA ASN A 198 10.46 10.02 -11.68
C ASN A 198 10.54 10.32 -13.19
N LEU A 199 9.45 10.17 -13.97
CA LEU A 199 9.57 10.21 -15.43
C LEU A 199 9.60 11.63 -16.02
N ILE A 200 9.11 12.64 -15.30
CA ILE A 200 9.08 14.05 -15.74
C ILE A 200 9.32 14.99 -14.55
N GLU A 201 10.42 15.76 -14.59
CA GLU A 201 10.76 16.73 -13.54
C GLU A 201 9.67 17.82 -13.40
N GLY A 202 9.11 17.96 -12.20
CA GLY A 202 8.11 18.98 -11.87
C GLY A 202 6.67 18.64 -12.28
N VAL A 203 6.36 17.38 -12.56
CA VAL A 203 4.99 16.92 -12.87
C VAL A 203 4.66 15.66 -12.06
N ASP A 204 3.59 15.72 -11.28
CA ASP A 204 3.08 14.58 -10.50
C ASP A 204 2.10 13.78 -11.36
N LEU A 205 2.39 12.51 -11.60
CA LEU A 205 1.48 11.59 -12.28
C LEU A 205 0.88 10.62 -11.25
N ASN A 206 -0.44 10.48 -11.26
CA ASN A 206 -1.20 9.61 -10.38
C ASN A 206 -2.13 8.72 -11.19
N PHE A 207 -2.15 7.44 -10.87
CA PHE A 207 -3.10 6.46 -11.36
C PHE A 207 -4.04 6.07 -10.22
N ASP A 208 -5.28 5.75 -10.52
CA ASP A 208 -6.25 5.26 -9.53
C ASP A 208 -7.25 4.35 -10.23
N LEU A 209 -7.44 3.13 -9.74
CA LEU A 209 -8.30 2.15 -10.36
C LEU A 209 -9.51 1.86 -9.46
N VAL A 210 -10.68 2.33 -9.89
CA VAL A 210 -11.93 2.26 -9.11
C VAL A 210 -12.84 1.18 -9.70
N SER A 211 -13.23 0.20 -8.88
CA SER A 211 -14.19 -0.83 -9.27
C SER A 211 -15.45 -0.72 -8.41
N SER A 212 -16.61 -0.79 -9.04
CA SER A 212 -17.93 -0.61 -8.42
C SER A 212 -18.91 -1.70 -8.87
N GLN A 213 -19.91 -1.98 -8.02
CA GLN A 213 -20.92 -2.99 -8.25
C GLN A 213 -22.31 -2.37 -8.09
N ASP A 214 -23.18 -2.62 -9.06
CA ASP A 214 -24.56 -2.18 -9.07
C ASP A 214 -25.50 -3.39 -9.12
N TYR A 215 -26.43 -3.46 -8.17
CA TYR A 215 -27.46 -4.50 -8.05
C TYR A 215 -28.87 -3.93 -8.26
N THR A 216 -29.02 -2.64 -8.58
CA THR A 216 -30.32 -1.95 -8.68
C THR A 216 -31.24 -2.57 -9.76
N SER A 217 -30.67 -3.23 -10.76
CA SER A 217 -31.43 -3.97 -11.79
C SER A 217 -31.79 -5.42 -11.44
N GLY A 218 -31.48 -5.89 -10.23
CA GLY A 218 -31.72 -7.29 -9.81
C GLY A 218 -30.69 -8.31 -10.33
N SER A 219 -29.78 -7.89 -11.22
CA SER A 219 -28.58 -8.62 -11.63
C SER A 219 -27.34 -7.80 -11.32
N LEU A 220 -26.21 -8.49 -11.09
CA LEU A 220 -24.91 -7.87 -10.84
C LEU A 220 -24.41 -7.18 -12.12
N LYS A 221 -24.24 -5.86 -12.07
CA LYS A 221 -23.52 -5.07 -13.06
C LYS A 221 -22.21 -4.60 -12.45
N GLN A 222 -21.09 -5.02 -13.03
CA GLN A 222 -19.75 -4.63 -12.60
C GLN A 222 -19.22 -3.52 -13.50
N ARG A 223 -18.53 -2.54 -12.91
CA ARG A 223 -17.84 -1.48 -13.65
C ARG A 223 -16.46 -1.20 -13.06
N THR A 224 -15.45 -1.14 -13.93
CA THR A 224 -14.07 -0.83 -13.55
C THR A 224 -13.56 0.36 -14.38
N ASP A 225 -13.18 1.43 -13.68
CA ASP A 225 -12.69 2.68 -14.28
C ASP A 225 -11.24 2.95 -13.83
N LEU A 226 -10.33 3.15 -14.78
CA LEU A 226 -8.97 3.64 -14.55
C LEU A 226 -8.93 5.16 -14.67
N ASN A 227 -8.62 5.83 -13.58
CA ASN A 227 -8.39 7.26 -13.50
C ASN A 227 -6.89 7.55 -13.65
N ILE A 228 -6.54 8.47 -14.52
CA ILE A 228 -5.18 8.96 -14.72
C ILE A 228 -5.19 10.46 -14.48
N GLY A 229 -4.44 10.93 -13.49
CA GLY A 229 -4.31 12.33 -13.11
C GLY A 229 -2.89 12.84 -13.29
N LEU A 230 -2.76 13.93 -14.03
CA LEU A 230 -1.53 14.70 -14.17
C LEU A 230 -1.66 15.99 -13.37
N SER A 231 -0.71 16.33 -12.52
CA SER A 231 -0.72 17.64 -11.86
C SER A 231 0.63 18.33 -11.84
N ARG A 232 0.61 19.66 -11.90
CA ARG A 232 1.81 20.49 -11.85
C ARG A 232 1.62 21.66 -10.91
N GLN A 233 2.61 21.88 -10.06
CA GLN A 233 2.70 23.06 -9.21
C GLN A 233 3.43 24.19 -9.93
N LEU A 234 2.86 25.38 -9.87
CA LEU A 234 3.30 26.60 -10.51
C LEU A 234 3.25 27.75 -9.49
N LEU A 235 3.91 28.87 -9.81
CA LEU A 235 3.91 30.08 -8.98
C LEU A 235 4.43 29.86 -7.54
N SER A 236 5.57 29.18 -7.39
CA SER A 236 6.15 28.81 -6.09
C SER A 236 5.15 28.01 -5.24
N ASP A 237 4.60 26.96 -5.85
CA ASP A 237 3.67 26.00 -5.24
C ASP A 237 2.32 26.58 -4.83
N ARG A 238 1.98 27.78 -5.34
CA ARG A 238 0.72 28.47 -5.05
C ARG A 238 -0.40 28.12 -6.01
N LEU A 239 -0.10 27.65 -7.22
CA LEU A 239 -1.09 27.20 -8.20
C LEU A 239 -0.84 25.74 -8.54
N LYS A 240 -1.80 24.86 -8.23
CA LYS A 240 -1.78 23.47 -8.68
C LYS A 240 -2.79 23.30 -9.81
N VAL A 241 -2.28 22.91 -10.98
CA VAL A 241 -3.10 22.55 -12.15
C VAL A 241 -3.19 21.03 -12.20
N THR A 242 -4.40 20.48 -12.26
CA THR A 242 -4.64 19.04 -12.35
C THR A 242 -5.49 18.72 -13.56
N ILE A 243 -5.08 17.76 -14.37
CA ILE A 243 -5.79 17.24 -15.55
C ILE A 243 -5.99 15.74 -15.35
N GLY A 244 -7.24 15.30 -15.35
CA GLY A 244 -7.62 13.91 -15.19
C GLY A 244 -8.32 13.34 -16.43
N SER A 245 -8.10 12.06 -16.69
CA SER A 245 -8.83 11.26 -17.67
C SER A 245 -9.32 9.97 -17.02
N ASN A 246 -10.50 9.51 -17.42
CA ASN A 246 -11.12 8.30 -16.89
C ASN A 246 -11.33 7.33 -18.05
N PHE A 247 -10.74 6.14 -17.94
CA PHE A 247 -10.82 5.06 -18.93
C PHE A 247 -11.70 3.96 -18.35
N GLU A 248 -12.83 3.68 -18.97
CA GLU A 248 -13.65 2.52 -18.59
C GLU A 248 -12.99 1.26 -19.15
N LEU A 249 -12.59 0.36 -18.27
CA LEU A 249 -11.93 -0.89 -18.63
C LEU A 249 -12.92 -2.06 -18.73
N GLU A 250 -14.04 -1.98 -18.01
CA GLU A 250 -15.05 -3.04 -17.92
C GLU A 250 -16.42 -2.43 -17.56
N GLY A 251 -17.50 -2.81 -18.27
CA GLY A 251 -18.86 -2.31 -18.02
C GLY A 251 -19.78 -2.48 -19.25
N PRO A 252 -21.12 -2.40 -19.09
CA PRO A 252 -22.05 -2.50 -20.22
C PRO A 252 -21.81 -1.34 -21.20
N GLN A 253 -21.36 -1.68 -22.40
CA GLN A 253 -20.91 -0.71 -23.40
C GLN A 253 -22.11 0.00 -24.01
N GLN A 254 -22.32 1.26 -23.62
CA GLN A 254 -23.44 2.06 -24.08
C GLN A 254 -23.12 2.66 -25.46
N SER A 255 -23.99 2.43 -26.44
CA SER A 255 -23.76 2.66 -27.88
C SER A 255 -23.53 4.12 -28.30
N ASN A 256 -23.62 5.09 -27.38
CA ASN A 256 -23.46 6.53 -27.62
C ASN A 256 -22.27 7.15 -26.86
N ARG A 257 -21.31 6.32 -26.44
CA ARG A 257 -20.14 6.74 -25.66
C ARG A 257 -18.99 7.18 -26.57
N PRO A 258 -18.44 8.40 -26.47
CA PRO A 258 -17.11 8.66 -27.00
C PRO A 258 -16.12 7.87 -26.16
N THR A 259 -15.56 6.81 -26.73
CA THR A 259 -14.90 5.72 -26.00
C THR A 259 -13.56 6.08 -25.37
N ASN A 260 -13.05 7.32 -25.47
CA ASN A 260 -11.80 7.76 -24.84
C ASN A 260 -11.66 9.30 -24.88
N SER A 261 -12.36 10.04 -24.01
CA SER A 261 -12.11 11.48 -23.90
C SER A 261 -10.85 11.75 -23.04
N ILE A 262 -9.72 11.90 -23.71
CA ILE A 262 -8.49 12.40 -23.09
C ILE A 262 -8.76 13.85 -22.63
N ALA A 263 -8.51 14.16 -21.35
CA ALA A 263 -8.71 15.45 -20.67
C ALA A 263 -10.17 15.83 -20.28
N GLY A 264 -10.91 14.90 -19.66
CA GLY A 264 -12.28 15.15 -19.18
C GLY A 264 -12.40 15.94 -17.88
N ASN A 265 -11.42 15.81 -16.97
CA ASN A 265 -11.45 16.43 -15.64
C ASN A 265 -10.33 17.48 -15.52
N ILE A 266 -10.66 18.69 -15.09
CA ILE A 266 -9.68 19.78 -14.91
C ILE A 266 -9.94 20.43 -13.56
N ALA A 267 -8.90 20.64 -12.77
CA ALA A 267 -8.96 21.40 -11.53
C ALA A 267 -7.80 22.40 -11.41
N LEU A 268 -8.11 23.58 -10.92
CA LEU A 268 -7.19 24.68 -10.65
C LEU A 268 -7.32 25.07 -9.17
N ASP A 269 -6.26 24.84 -8.41
CA ASP A 269 -6.20 25.12 -6.98
C ASP A 269 -5.20 26.25 -6.72
N TYR A 270 -5.69 27.40 -6.26
CA TYR A 270 -4.87 28.58 -5.97
C TYR A 270 -4.85 28.92 -4.48
N GLN A 271 -3.66 28.87 -3.87
CA GLN A 271 -3.44 29.20 -2.47
C GLN A 271 -3.39 30.70 -2.24
N LEU A 272 -4.47 31.26 -1.70
CA LEU A 272 -4.55 32.68 -1.34
C LEU A 272 -3.61 33.01 -0.17
N SER A 273 -3.52 32.11 0.81
CA SER A 273 -2.64 32.27 1.96
C SER A 273 -1.36 31.44 1.85
N ARG A 274 -0.23 32.01 2.28
CA ARG A 274 1.07 31.31 2.34
C ARG A 274 1.09 30.11 3.29
N ASP A 275 0.15 30.03 4.22
CA ASP A 275 0.00 28.92 5.16
C ASP A 275 -1.08 27.91 4.74
N GLY A 276 -1.57 27.98 3.50
CA GLY A 276 -2.51 27.00 2.93
C GLY A 276 -3.94 27.05 3.47
N ARG A 277 -4.23 27.93 4.45
CA ARG A 277 -5.55 28.02 5.11
C ARG A 277 -6.69 28.48 4.21
N TYR A 278 -6.39 29.26 3.17
CA TYR A 278 -7.37 29.78 2.22
C TYR A 278 -6.99 29.34 0.81
N LEU A 279 -7.87 28.54 0.19
CA LEU A 279 -7.67 27.97 -1.13
C LEU A 279 -8.88 28.28 -2.00
N LEU A 280 -8.63 28.78 -3.21
CA LEU A 280 -9.65 28.91 -4.25
C LEU A 280 -9.52 27.72 -5.20
N ARG A 281 -10.62 27.02 -5.46
CA ARG A 281 -10.68 25.88 -6.38
C ARG A 281 -11.64 26.18 -7.51
N ALA A 282 -11.20 26.04 -8.75
CA ALA A 282 -12.07 25.98 -9.91
C ALA A 282 -11.96 24.59 -10.51
N TYR A 283 -13.08 23.95 -10.84
CA TYR A 283 -13.04 22.60 -11.41
C TYR A 283 -14.12 22.38 -12.45
N ARG A 284 -13.81 21.47 -13.37
CA ARG A 284 -14.73 20.85 -14.30
C ARG A 284 -14.51 19.35 -14.20
N LYS A 285 -15.54 18.59 -13.86
CA LYS A 285 -15.47 17.13 -13.84
C LYS A 285 -16.64 16.52 -14.62
N ASN A 286 -16.36 15.41 -15.28
CA ASN A 286 -17.38 14.60 -15.92
C ASN A 286 -17.89 13.59 -14.88
N VAL A 287 -19.17 13.68 -14.55
CA VAL A 287 -19.84 12.75 -13.63
C VAL A 287 -20.77 11.86 -14.45
N THR A 288 -20.70 10.56 -14.24
CA THR A 288 -21.71 9.62 -14.75
C THR A 288 -22.76 9.46 -13.67
N ASP A 289 -23.97 9.96 -13.93
CA ASP A 289 -25.11 9.73 -13.04
C ASP A 289 -25.82 8.45 -13.50
N ALA A 290 -26.17 7.56 -12.56
CA ALA A 290 -26.81 6.28 -12.88
C ALA A 290 -28.32 6.42 -13.17
N VAL A 291 -28.92 7.53 -12.74
CA VAL A 291 -30.37 7.78 -12.83
C VAL A 291 -30.76 8.41 -14.18
N ILE A 292 -29.84 9.15 -14.79
CA ILE A 292 -30.03 9.82 -16.08
C ILE A 292 -29.07 9.14 -17.04
N GLU A 293 -29.56 8.46 -18.08
CA GLU A 293 -28.72 7.83 -19.10
C GLU A 293 -27.92 8.88 -19.91
N GLY A 294 -26.90 9.50 -19.31
CA GLY A 294 -26.13 10.59 -19.92
C GLY A 294 -24.95 11.11 -19.10
N TYR A 295 -24.04 11.80 -19.79
CA TYR A 295 -22.90 12.48 -19.18
C TYR A 295 -23.29 13.84 -18.62
N VAL A 296 -23.04 14.06 -17.33
CA VAL A 296 -23.23 15.38 -16.71
C VAL A 296 -21.88 16.03 -16.49
N ILE A 297 -21.69 17.22 -17.09
CA ILE A 297 -20.51 18.05 -16.84
C ILE A 297 -20.83 18.93 -15.63
N GLU A 298 -20.13 18.69 -14.53
CA GLU A 298 -20.21 19.55 -13.34
C GLU A 298 -19.04 20.55 -13.38
N THR A 299 -19.37 21.84 -13.43
CA THR A 299 -18.38 22.92 -13.32
C THR A 299 -18.67 23.74 -12.08
N GLY A 300 -17.65 24.01 -11.28
CA GLY A 300 -17.82 24.68 -10.00
C GLY A 300 -16.65 25.56 -9.62
N LEU A 301 -16.95 26.54 -8.77
CA LEU A 301 -15.98 27.38 -8.09
C LEU A 301 -16.20 27.21 -6.59
N GLY A 302 -15.14 26.88 -5.85
CA GLY A 302 -15.17 26.62 -4.43
C GLY A 302 -14.14 27.45 -3.69
N PHE A 303 -14.50 27.88 -2.48
CA PHE A 303 -13.56 28.47 -1.53
C PHE A 303 -13.41 27.54 -0.35
N ILE A 304 -12.19 27.11 -0.08
CA ILE A 304 -11.86 26.11 0.94
C ILE A 304 -11.08 26.81 2.05
N ILE A 305 -11.56 26.63 3.29
CA ILE A 305 -10.93 27.15 4.51
C ILE A 305 -10.51 25.96 5.36
N SER A 306 -9.20 25.80 5.57
CA SER A 306 -8.64 24.77 6.46
C SER A 306 -8.06 25.44 7.70
N MET A 307 -8.58 25.09 8.88
CA MET A 307 -8.16 25.65 10.17
C MET A 307 -8.09 24.57 11.24
N ASP A 308 -6.95 24.48 11.93
CA ASP A 308 -6.79 23.68 13.14
C ASP A 308 -7.27 24.48 14.36
N TYR A 309 -8.12 23.87 15.20
CA TYR A 309 -8.65 24.48 16.41
C TYR A 309 -8.69 23.46 17.55
N ASN A 310 -8.49 23.95 18.79
CA ASN A 310 -8.59 23.11 19.99
C ASN A 310 -9.95 23.24 20.66
N LYS A 311 -10.64 24.38 20.48
CA LYS A 311 -12.00 24.60 20.98
C LYS A 311 -12.86 25.27 19.91
N PHE A 312 -14.08 24.78 19.70
CA PHE A 312 -15.00 25.27 18.67
C PHE A 312 -15.25 26.80 18.73
N LYS A 313 -15.18 27.38 19.93
CA LYS A 313 -15.28 28.83 20.18
C LYS A 313 -14.13 29.66 19.59
N GLU A 314 -12.98 29.05 19.31
CA GLU A 314 -11.81 29.69 18.69
C GLU A 314 -12.01 29.94 17.19
N LEU A 315 -13.03 29.33 16.57
CA LEU A 315 -13.37 29.54 15.16
C LEU A 315 -13.97 30.94 14.89
N PHE A 316 -14.61 31.55 15.88
CA PHE A 316 -15.29 32.85 15.75
C PHE A 316 -14.66 33.98 16.59
N LEU A 317 -13.69 33.64 17.45
CA LEU A 317 -12.96 34.62 18.25
C LEU A 317 -11.70 35.08 17.50
N ARG A 318 -11.60 36.38 17.25
CA ARG A 318 -10.44 37.03 16.62
C ARG A 318 -9.20 36.76 17.48
N ARG A 319 -8.23 36.02 16.92
CA ARG A 319 -6.89 35.69 17.46
C ARG A 319 -6.56 36.42 18.77
N THR A 320 -6.63 35.70 19.88
CA THR A 320 -6.24 36.17 21.21
C THR A 320 -4.77 36.60 21.22
N GLU A 321 -4.42 37.51 22.14
CA GLU A 321 -3.06 38.04 22.27
C GLU A 321 -2.01 36.92 22.52
N GLU A 322 -2.41 35.78 23.09
CA GLU A 322 -1.58 34.58 23.25
C GLU A 322 -1.09 34.01 21.90
N ASP A 323 -1.96 33.90 20.89
CA ASP A 323 -1.57 33.40 19.56
C ASP A 323 -0.59 34.35 18.86
N LYS A 324 -0.72 35.66 19.13
CA LYS A 324 0.24 36.66 18.62
C LYS A 324 1.57 36.55 19.34
N PHE A 325 1.57 36.18 20.62
CA PHE A 325 2.77 35.96 21.42
C PHE A 325 3.54 34.73 20.94
N ILE A 326 2.85 33.58 20.83
CA ILE A 326 3.43 32.31 20.35
C ILE A 326 4.02 32.48 18.94
N LYS A 327 3.32 33.22 18.06
CA LYS A 327 3.83 33.49 16.70
C LYS A 327 5.02 34.46 16.66
N LYS A 328 5.10 35.42 17.59
CA LYS A 328 6.27 36.31 17.73
C LYS A 328 7.47 35.55 18.25
N GLU A 329 7.27 34.63 19.19
CA GLU A 329 8.31 33.79 19.79
C GLU A 329 8.88 32.80 18.76
N ASN A 330 8.03 32.05 18.06
CA ASN A 330 8.44 31.16 16.97
C ASN A 330 9.16 31.91 15.83
N LYS A 331 8.80 33.19 15.58
CA LYS A 331 9.49 34.02 14.57
C LYS A 331 10.84 34.55 15.07
N LYS A 332 11.02 34.76 16.38
CA LYS A 332 12.32 35.08 16.98
C LYS A 332 13.23 33.85 16.95
N GLU A 333 12.74 32.67 17.34
CA GLU A 333 13.52 31.43 17.28
C GLU A 333 13.96 31.08 15.86
N ARG A 334 13.08 31.19 14.86
CA ARG A 334 13.45 30.97 13.45
C ARG A 334 14.48 31.98 12.92
N ARG A 335 14.49 33.20 13.47
CA ARG A 335 15.50 34.22 13.15
C ARG A 335 16.84 33.96 13.86
N LEU A 336 16.81 33.38 15.05
CA LEU A 336 18.00 32.94 15.78
C LEU A 336 18.64 31.75 15.08
N LYS A 337 17.86 30.73 14.72
CA LYS A 337 18.35 29.57 13.93
C LYS A 337 18.94 29.99 12.58
N LYS A 338 18.30 30.92 11.85
CA LYS A 338 18.86 31.48 10.61
C LYS A 338 20.14 32.30 10.79
N LYS A 339 20.38 32.86 11.98
CA LYS A 339 21.62 33.58 12.28
C LYS A 339 22.73 32.61 12.70
N GLU A 340 22.39 31.52 13.38
CA GLU A 340 23.31 30.42 13.68
C GLU A 340 23.74 29.70 12.39
N ASP A 341 22.82 29.40 11.47
CA ASP A 341 23.14 28.82 10.16
C ASP A 341 24.03 29.73 9.30
N ASN A 342 23.92 31.06 9.44
CA ASN A 342 24.76 32.04 8.74
C ASN A 342 26.08 32.36 9.45
N GLN A 343 26.33 31.82 10.65
CA GLN A 343 27.57 32.04 11.41
C GLN A 343 28.53 30.85 11.38
N ILE A 344 28.19 29.74 10.71
CA ILE A 344 29.14 28.67 10.42
C ILE A 344 30.01 29.17 9.24
N PRO A 345 31.30 29.54 9.46
CA PRO A 345 32.14 29.92 8.34
C PRO A 345 32.40 28.69 7.48
N ALA A 346 32.16 28.82 6.18
CA ALA A 346 32.62 27.87 5.18
C ALA A 346 34.14 27.70 5.35
N THR A 347 34.53 26.65 6.05
CA THR A 347 35.92 26.28 6.22
C THR A 347 36.18 25.16 5.21
N ASN A 348 36.71 25.60 4.07
CA ASN A 348 37.59 24.91 3.12
C ASN A 348 37.26 23.46 2.71
N ALA A 349 36.82 23.29 1.46
CA ALA A 349 37.60 22.68 0.37
C ALA A 349 36.89 22.92 -0.98
#